data_AF-A0AAN7ZW19-F1
#
_entry.id   AF-A0AAN7ZW19-F1
#
_cell.length_a   1.000
_cell.length_b   1.000
_cell.length_c   1.000
_cell.angle_alpha   90.00
_cell.angle_beta   90.00
_cell.angle_gamma   90.00
#
_symmetry.space_group_name_H-M   'P 1'
#
loop_
_entity.id
_entity.type
_entity.pdbx_description
1 polymer ?
#
loop_
_entity_poly.entity_id
_entity_poly.type
_entity_poly.pdbx_seq_one_letter_code
_entity_poly.pdbx_strand_id
1 'polypeptide(L)'
;MSRDHAVSFVRPCYQWVQTILRKKHIKTLFFHCSSHKLNLVINDLNTLPEIRNAMGTTKDIINFFRECVLRRKLIPNISRFCETWWSKKHKTIRVFKENFPIRPEALETLSREGNSAIRKSAFQLHAAVSRISPSTNANNVN
;
A
#
# COMPACT_ATOMS: atom_id res chain seq x y z
N MET A 1 13.94 24.05 -10.07
CA MET A 1 14.18 23.89 -8.62
C MET A 1 13.80 22.48 -8.21
N SER A 2 14.71 21.82 -7.51
CA SER A 2 14.96 20.37 -7.34
C SER A 2 13.80 19.46 -6.92
N ARG A 3 13.67 18.31 -7.60
CA ARG A 3 12.85 17.14 -7.19
C ARG A 3 13.72 15.91 -6.82
N ASP A 4 14.88 16.12 -6.20
CA ASP A 4 15.87 15.04 -6.00
C ASP A 4 15.99 14.46 -4.59
N HIS A 5 15.25 14.95 -3.58
CA HIS A 5 15.58 14.62 -2.19
C HIS A 5 14.93 13.36 -1.59
N ALA A 6 13.96 12.70 -2.24
CA ALA A 6 13.21 11.61 -1.58
C ALA A 6 13.48 10.18 -2.12
N VAL A 7 14.27 9.99 -3.19
CA VAL A 7 14.55 8.67 -3.79
C VAL A 7 15.94 8.12 -3.38
N SER A 8 16.62 8.78 -2.44
CA SER A 8 18.06 8.65 -2.20
C SER A 8 18.52 7.38 -1.49
N PHE A 9 17.64 6.57 -0.89
CA PHE A 9 18.13 5.44 -0.08
C PHE A 9 18.43 4.16 -0.89
N VAL A 10 17.76 3.94 -2.02
CA VAL A 10 18.05 2.79 -2.92
C VAL A 10 19.05 3.17 -4.01
N ARG A 11 19.28 4.47 -4.21
CA ARG A 11 20.07 5.09 -5.27
C ARG A 11 21.61 4.85 -5.27
N PRO A 12 22.29 4.64 -4.13
CA PRO A 12 23.75 4.54 -4.12
C PRO A 12 24.28 3.18 -4.64
N CYS A 13 23.57 2.09 -4.36
CA CYS A 13 24.10 0.74 -4.56
C CYS A 13 24.21 0.36 -6.06
N TYR A 14 23.21 0.71 -6.86
CA TYR A 14 23.23 0.38 -8.29
C TYR A 14 24.23 1.23 -9.09
N GLN A 15 24.44 2.49 -8.69
CA GLN A 15 25.38 3.36 -9.37
C GLN A 15 26.81 2.84 -9.24
N TRP A 16 27.14 2.31 -8.06
CA TRP A 16 28.43 1.68 -7.79
C TRP A 16 28.62 0.38 -8.58
N VAL A 17 27.62 -0.51 -8.60
CA VAL A 17 27.65 -1.76 -9.38
C VAL A 17 27.81 -1.49 -10.88
N GLN A 18 27.06 -0.53 -11.43
CA GLN A 18 27.16 -0.12 -12.83
C GLN A 18 28.55 0.46 -13.14
N THR A 19 29.12 1.23 -12.23
CA THR A 19 30.46 1.82 -12.39
C THR A 19 31.54 0.73 -12.43
N ILE A 20 31.45 -0.29 -11.56
CA ILE A 20 32.39 -1.42 -11.55
C ILE A 20 32.26 -2.26 -12.81
N LEU A 21 31.03 -2.58 -13.23
CA LEU A 21 30.80 -3.38 -14.43
C LEU A 21 31.30 -2.69 -15.70
N ARG A 22 31.09 -1.37 -15.81
CA ARG A 22 31.61 -0.57 -16.93
C ARG A 22 33.14 -0.46 -16.92
N LYS A 23 33.77 -0.40 -15.73
CA LYS A 23 35.24 -0.43 -15.59
C LYS A 23 35.84 -1.80 -15.95
N LYS A 24 35.17 -2.90 -15.58
CA LYS A 24 35.69 -4.26 -15.77
C LYS A 24 35.38 -4.84 -17.16
N HIS A 25 34.26 -4.43 -17.78
CA HIS A 25 33.83 -4.93 -19.07
C HIS A 25 33.27 -3.80 -19.95
N ILE A 26 34.16 -3.14 -20.70
CA ILE A 26 33.86 -1.98 -21.57
C ILE A 26 32.72 -2.22 -22.57
N LYS A 27 32.51 -3.46 -23.03
CA LYS A 27 31.49 -3.82 -24.02
C LYS A 27 30.12 -4.22 -23.42
N THR A 28 29.96 -4.22 -22.10
CA THR A 28 28.72 -4.68 -21.46
C THR A 28 27.68 -3.57 -21.33
N LEU A 29 26.48 -3.83 -21.85
CA LEU A 29 25.32 -2.95 -21.71
C LEU A 29 24.60 -3.27 -20.39
N PHE A 30 24.53 -2.29 -19.49
CA PHE A 30 23.75 -2.40 -18.26
C PHE A 30 22.31 -1.96 -18.51
N PHE A 31 21.35 -2.84 -18.25
CA PHE A 31 19.93 -2.54 -18.32
C PHE A 31 19.22 -2.93 -17.02
N HIS A 32 18.27 -2.11 -16.59
CA HIS A 32 17.40 -2.44 -15.47
C HIS A 32 16.41 -3.54 -15.87
N CYS A 33 16.16 -4.50 -14.98
CA CYS A 33 15.08 -5.46 -15.16
C CYS A 33 13.72 -4.75 -15.12
N SER A 34 12.72 -5.32 -15.78
CA SER A 34 11.36 -4.73 -15.85
C SER A 34 10.75 -4.50 -14.47
N SER A 35 10.99 -5.41 -13.52
CA SER A 35 10.54 -5.27 -12.13
C SER A 35 11.14 -4.04 -11.43
N HIS A 36 12.41 -3.72 -11.71
CA HIS A 36 13.06 -2.54 -11.16
C HIS A 36 12.49 -1.25 -11.76
N LYS A 37 12.33 -1.21 -13.09
CA LYS A 37 11.70 -0.09 -13.79
C LYS A 37 10.30 0.19 -13.26
N LEU A 38 9.50 -0.85 -13.06
CA LEU A 38 8.16 -0.74 -12.48
C LEU A 38 8.19 -0.18 -11.04
N ASN A 39 9.09 -0.67 -10.19
CA ASN A 39 9.24 -0.19 -8.83
C ASN A 39 9.62 1.30 -8.76
N LEU A 40 10.46 1.77 -9.69
CA LEU A 40 10.80 3.20 -9.81
C LEU A 40 9.58 4.04 -10.19
N VAL A 41 8.82 3.64 -11.22
CA VAL A 41 7.61 4.36 -11.66
C VAL A 41 6.58 4.45 -10.54
N ILE A 42 6.35 3.36 -9.80
CA ILE A 42 5.37 3.38 -8.71
C ILE A 42 5.84 4.20 -7.52
N ASN A 43 7.14 4.22 -7.25
CA ASN A 43 7.68 5.11 -6.22
C ASN A 43 7.51 6.57 -6.62
N ASP A 44 7.68 6.89 -7.90
CA ASP A 44 7.39 8.22 -8.44
C ASP A 44 5.91 8.58 -8.31
N LEU A 45 4.99 7.66 -8.59
CA LEU A 45 3.55 7.86 -8.38
C LEU A 45 3.19 8.11 -6.90
N ASN A 46 3.93 7.54 -5.94
CA ASN A 46 3.70 7.82 -4.51
C ASN A 46 4.08 9.28 -4.11
N THR A 47 4.64 10.08 -5.02
CA THR A 47 4.80 11.53 -4.79
C THR A 47 3.46 12.26 -4.84
N LEU A 48 2.46 11.71 -5.56
CA LEU A 48 1.12 12.26 -5.61
C LEU A 48 0.42 12.08 -4.25
N PRO A 49 -0.14 13.16 -3.69
CA PRO A 49 -0.72 13.12 -2.35
C PRO A 49 -1.93 12.19 -2.26
N GLU A 50 -2.77 12.09 -3.30
CA GLU A 50 -3.93 11.18 -3.27
C GLU A 50 -3.47 9.72 -3.17
N ILE A 51 -2.48 9.34 -3.99
CA ILE A 51 -1.92 7.99 -3.98
C ILE A 51 -1.27 7.72 -2.62
N ARG A 52 -0.41 8.63 -2.16
CA ARG A 52 0.27 8.48 -0.87
C ARG A 52 -0.71 8.30 0.30
N ASN A 53 -1.77 9.10 0.34
CA ASN A 53 -2.78 9.03 1.39
C ASN A 53 -3.55 7.71 1.31
N ALA A 54 -4.00 7.29 0.13
CA ALA A 54 -4.69 6.01 -0.05
C ALA A 54 -3.82 4.81 0.36
N MET A 55 -2.53 4.84 0.00
CA MET A 55 -1.57 3.82 0.41
C MET A 55 -1.32 3.82 1.93
N GLY A 56 -1.28 5.00 2.55
CA GLY A 56 -1.19 5.17 4.01
C GLY A 56 -2.40 4.60 4.73
N THR A 57 -3.61 4.99 4.34
CA THR A 57 -4.86 4.46 4.90
C THR A 57 -4.95 2.95 4.75
N THR A 58 -4.57 2.41 3.59
CA THR A 58 -4.53 0.95 3.37
C THR A 58 -3.59 0.26 4.36
N LYS A 59 -2.40 0.84 4.59
CA LYS A 59 -1.44 0.32 5.57
C LYS A 59 -1.98 0.35 7.00
N ASP A 60 -2.64 1.44 7.38
CA ASP A 60 -3.21 1.60 8.72
C ASP A 60 -4.33 0.60 8.97
N ILE A 61 -5.22 0.39 7.99
CA ILE A 61 -6.26 -0.63 8.07
C ILE A 61 -5.62 -2.03 8.23
N ILE A 62 -4.62 -2.37 7.42
CA ILE A 62 -3.94 -3.67 7.50
C ILE A 62 -3.31 -3.87 8.89
N ASN A 63 -2.66 -2.85 9.44
CA ASN A 63 -2.07 -2.93 10.77
C ASN A 63 -3.14 -3.09 11.85
N PHE A 64 -4.23 -2.32 11.78
CA PHE A 64 -5.34 -2.41 12.72
C PHE A 64 -5.91 -3.83 12.83
N PHE A 65 -6.18 -4.49 11.70
CA PHE A 65 -6.68 -5.87 11.70
C PHE A 65 -5.63 -6.88 12.17
N ARG A 66 -4.34 -6.63 11.90
CA ARG A 66 -3.26 -7.53 12.32
C ARG A 66 -2.92 -7.42 13.81
N GLU A 67 -3.07 -6.25 14.42
CA GLU A 67 -2.72 -6.04 15.84
C GLU A 67 -3.52 -6.91 16.81
N CYS A 68 -4.76 -7.29 16.47
CA CYS A 68 -5.57 -8.15 17.31
C CYS A 68 -5.79 -9.52 16.67
N VAL A 69 -5.58 -10.59 17.43
CA VAL A 69 -5.78 -11.97 16.97
C VAL A 69 -7.23 -12.22 16.54
N LEU A 70 -8.21 -11.66 17.26
CA LEU A 70 -9.63 -11.75 16.89
C LEU A 70 -9.93 -11.02 15.58
N ARG A 71 -9.36 -9.82 15.40
CA ARG A 71 -9.52 -9.06 14.15
C ARG A 71 -8.82 -9.71 12.97
N ARG A 72 -7.75 -10.46 13.21
CA ARG A 72 -7.03 -11.21 12.17
C ARG A 72 -7.86 -12.35 11.59
N LYS A 73 -8.82 -12.90 12.36
CA LYS A 73 -9.77 -13.91 11.87
C LYS A 73 -10.76 -13.32 10.85
N LEU A 74 -11.05 -12.01 10.92
CA LEU A 74 -11.92 -11.32 9.97
C LEU A 74 -11.27 -11.14 8.60
N ILE A 75 -9.94 -11.12 8.53
CA ILE A 75 -9.19 -11.01 7.27
C ILE A 75 -8.05 -12.04 7.28
N PRO A 76 -8.36 -13.32 6.97
CA PRO A 76 -7.33 -14.34 6.89
C PRO A 76 -6.36 -14.02 5.74
N ASN A 77 -5.11 -14.48 5.88
CA ASN A 77 -4.08 -14.39 4.84
C ASN A 77 -3.59 -12.99 4.44
N ILE A 78 -3.98 -11.92 5.14
CA ILE A 78 -3.42 -10.59 4.86
C ILE A 78 -1.99 -10.47 5.39
N SER A 79 -1.02 -10.35 4.49
CA SER A 79 0.39 -10.17 4.84
C SER A 79 0.70 -8.75 5.32
N ARG A 80 1.82 -8.56 6.03
CA ARG A 80 2.26 -7.22 6.44
C ARG A 80 2.56 -6.40 5.19
N PHE A 81 2.09 -5.16 5.20
CA PHE A 81 2.33 -4.23 4.10
C PHE A 81 3.85 -3.96 3.96
N CYS A 82 4.41 -4.27 2.80
CA CYS A 82 5.84 -4.11 2.52
C CYS A 82 6.07 -2.84 1.69
N GLU A 83 6.93 -1.94 2.17
CA GLU A 83 7.17 -0.64 1.54
C GLU A 83 8.16 -0.70 0.37
N THR A 84 9.14 -1.61 0.44
CA THR A 84 10.30 -1.61 -0.46
C THR A 84 10.19 -2.59 -1.62
N TRP A 85 9.20 -3.49 -1.63
CA TRP A 85 9.06 -4.55 -2.63
C TRP A 85 7.69 -4.48 -3.30
N TRP A 86 7.61 -3.86 -4.47
CA TRP A 86 6.36 -3.70 -5.23
C TRP A 86 5.57 -5.00 -5.39
N SER A 87 6.20 -6.11 -5.77
CA SER A 87 5.48 -7.37 -5.98
C SER A 87 4.83 -7.90 -4.69
N LYS A 88 5.44 -7.66 -3.53
CA LYS A 88 4.84 -7.99 -2.22
C LYS A 88 3.72 -7.01 -1.88
N LYS A 89 3.95 -5.70 -2.07
CA LYS A 89 2.96 -4.62 -1.91
C LYS A 89 1.69 -4.89 -2.71
N HIS A 90 1.83 -5.21 -3.99
CA HIS A 90 0.72 -5.51 -4.90
C HIS A 90 -0.05 -6.77 -4.49
N LYS A 91 0.62 -7.84 -4.07
CA LYS A 91 -0.04 -9.04 -3.54
C LYS A 91 -0.89 -8.72 -2.31
N THR A 92 -0.35 -7.94 -1.36
CA THR A 92 -1.09 -7.51 -0.18
C THR A 92 -2.30 -6.65 -0.54
N ILE A 93 -2.16 -5.70 -1.48
CA ILE A 93 -3.26 -4.84 -1.95
C ILE A 93 -4.35 -5.66 -2.65
N ARG A 94 -3.96 -6.68 -3.42
CA ARG A 94 -4.90 -7.58 -4.08
C ARG A 94 -5.73 -8.37 -3.06
N VAL A 95 -5.07 -9.03 -2.11
CA VAL A 95 -5.75 -9.75 -1.01
C VAL A 95 -6.61 -8.79 -0.20
N PHE A 96 -6.12 -7.58 0.04
CA PHE A 96 -6.90 -6.53 0.66
C PHE A 96 -8.17 -6.27 -0.17
N LYS A 97 -8.09 -5.91 -1.45
CA LYS A 97 -9.25 -5.65 -2.32
C LYS A 97 -10.27 -6.79 -2.33
N GLU A 98 -9.81 -8.04 -2.43
CA GLU A 98 -10.67 -9.23 -2.45
C GLU A 98 -11.45 -9.39 -1.13
N ASN A 99 -10.86 -9.01 0.00
CA ASN A 99 -11.51 -9.04 1.32
C ASN A 99 -12.20 -7.71 1.69
N PHE A 100 -12.19 -6.70 0.81
CA PHE A 100 -12.80 -5.38 1.06
C PHE A 100 -14.32 -5.37 1.22
N PRO A 101 -15.12 -6.15 0.47
CA PRO A 101 -16.58 -6.09 0.60
C PRO A 101 -17.10 -6.55 1.98
N ILE A 102 -16.30 -7.27 2.77
CA ILE A 102 -16.65 -7.75 4.13
C ILE A 102 -16.42 -6.65 5.20
N ARG A 103 -15.74 -5.53 4.86
CA ARG A 103 -15.07 -4.66 5.84
C ARG A 103 -15.72 -3.33 6.22
N PRO A 104 -16.60 -2.69 5.44
CA PRO A 104 -17.35 -1.53 5.95
C PRO A 104 -18.18 -1.95 7.18
N GLU A 105 -18.90 -3.06 7.06
CA GLU A 105 -19.75 -3.62 8.12
C GLU A 105 -18.94 -4.06 9.34
N ALA A 106 -17.82 -4.77 9.15
CA ALA A 106 -16.96 -5.15 10.27
C ALA A 106 -16.33 -3.95 11.00
N LEU A 107 -15.99 -2.87 10.27
CA LEU A 107 -15.53 -1.62 10.88
C LEU A 107 -16.67 -0.89 11.60
N GLU A 108 -17.89 -0.93 11.07
CA GLU A 108 -19.08 -0.36 11.69
C GLU A 108 -19.44 -1.10 13.00
N THR A 109 -19.47 -2.44 12.99
CA THR A 109 -19.70 -3.25 14.20
C THR A 109 -18.64 -2.97 15.26
N LEU A 110 -17.36 -2.91 14.88
CA LEU A 110 -16.27 -2.57 15.81
C LEU A 110 -16.34 -1.11 16.30
N SER A 111 -16.91 -0.20 15.53
CA SER A 111 -17.16 1.18 15.95
C SER A 111 -18.28 1.27 17.00
N ARG A 112 -19.24 0.35 16.98
CA ARG A 112 -20.39 0.33 17.92
C ARG A 112 -20.07 -0.47 19.18
N GLU A 113 -19.40 -1.61 19.05
CA GLU A 113 -19.23 -2.60 20.14
C GLU A 113 -17.80 -2.67 20.69
N GLY A 114 -16.82 -2.01 20.06
CA GLY A 114 -15.43 -2.04 20.50
C GLY A 114 -15.16 -1.26 21.79
N ASN A 115 -13.97 -1.44 22.38
CA ASN A 115 -13.48 -0.60 23.49
C ASN A 115 -13.29 0.88 23.07
N SER A 116 -13.25 1.81 24.02
CA SER A 116 -13.12 3.27 23.78
C SER A 116 -12.08 3.66 22.71
N ALA A 117 -10.86 3.10 22.79
CA ALA A 117 -9.79 3.35 21.81
C ALA A 117 -10.06 2.70 20.44
N ILE A 118 -10.67 1.51 20.44
CA ILE A 118 -11.02 0.76 19.23
C ILE A 118 -12.13 1.47 18.46
N ARG A 119 -13.13 2.02 19.16
CA ARG A 119 -14.24 2.76 18.53
C ARG A 119 -13.74 4.00 17.80
N LYS A 120 -12.86 4.79 18.42
CA LYS A 120 -12.28 5.99 17.79
C LYS A 120 -11.50 5.62 16.53
N SER A 121 -10.61 4.63 16.61
CA SER A 121 -9.82 4.19 15.45
C SER A 121 -10.69 3.59 14.35
N ALA A 122 -11.66 2.74 14.70
CA ALA A 122 -12.58 2.13 13.74
C ALA A 122 -13.44 3.18 13.03
N PHE A 123 -13.97 4.17 13.77
CA PHE A 123 -14.75 5.27 13.20
C PHE A 123 -13.94 6.12 12.21
N GLN A 124 -12.70 6.48 12.57
CA GLN A 124 -11.82 7.25 11.69
C GLN A 124 -11.48 6.48 10.40
N LEU A 125 -11.21 5.18 10.52
CA LEU A 125 -10.96 4.31 9.37
C LEU A 125 -12.21 4.12 8.50
N HIS A 126 -13.39 3.95 9.11
CA HIS A 126 -14.66 3.87 8.39
C HIS A 126 -14.93 5.15 7.59
N ALA A 127 -14.83 6.32 8.24
CA ALA A 127 -15.03 7.61 7.57
C ALA A 127 -14.00 7.88 6.46
N ALA A 128 -12.77 7.37 6.57
CA ALA A 128 -11.78 7.43 5.50
C ALA A 128 -12.14 6.51 4.33
N VAL A 129 -12.62 5.30 4.62
CA VAL A 129 -13.05 4.32 3.61
C VAL A 129 -14.27 4.81 2.83
N SER A 130 -15.30 5.35 3.49
CA SER A 130 -16.51 5.85 2.83
C SER A 130 -16.22 7.00 1.86
N ARG A 131 -15.12 7.73 2.05
CA ARG A 131 -14.68 8.79 1.12
C ARG A 131 -13.94 8.25 -0.11
N ILE A 132 -13.41 7.03 -0.04
CA ILE A 132 -12.62 6.39 -1.12
C ILE A 132 -13.51 5.52 -2.01
N SER A 133 -14.60 4.96 -1.48
CA SER A 133 -15.63 4.31 -2.27
C SER A 133 -16.65 5.34 -2.75
N PRO A 134 -16.67 5.75 -4.04
CA PRO A 134 -17.90 6.33 -4.56
C PRO A 134 -18.97 5.26 -4.40
N SER A 135 -20.08 5.62 -3.75
CA SER A 135 -21.29 4.82 -3.69
C SER A 135 -21.52 4.16 -5.05
N THR A 136 -21.54 2.83 -5.09
CA THR A 136 -22.27 2.13 -6.15
C THR A 136 -23.74 2.47 -5.97
N ASN A 137 -24.15 3.62 -6.51
CA ASN A 137 -25.55 3.98 -6.67
C ASN A 137 -25.93 3.54 -8.09
N ALA A 138 -26.42 2.32 -8.19
CA ALA A 138 -27.08 1.68 -9.34
C ALA A 138 -27.69 0.38 -8.78
N ASN A 139 -29.00 0.18 -8.61
CA ASN A 139 -30.15 0.75 -9.28
C ASN A 139 -31.40 0.64 -8.39
N ASN A 140 -32.17 1.72 -8.29
CA ASN A 140 -33.63 1.63 -8.38
C ASN A 140 -33.96 1.93 -9.85
N VAL A 141 -34.45 0.93 -10.60
CA VAL A 141 -35.57 0.96 -11.57
C VAL A 141 -35.81 -0.49 -11.99
N ASN A 142 -36.79 -1.15 -11.38
CA ASN A 142 -37.97 -1.77 -12.03
C ASN A 142 -38.86 -2.41 -10.96
#